data_AF-A0A953X5G8-F1
#
_entry.id   AF-A0A953X5G8-F1
#
_cell.length_a   1.000
_cell.length_b   1.000
_cell.length_c   1.000
_cell.angle_alpha   90.00
_cell.angle_beta   90.00
_cell.angle_gamma   90.00
#
_symmetry.space_group_name_H-M   'P 1'
#
loop_
_entity.id
_entity.type
_entity.pdbx_description
1 polymer ?
#
loop_
_entity_poly.entity_id
_entity_poly.type
_entity_poly.pdbx_seq_one_letter_code
_entity_poly.pdbx_strand_id
1 'polypeptide(L)'
;IADLDIQKPWQAEGAGFVVQALNTTAGVAGPLLDQFFVRTDMTRHAIVATKAVTQVLAHFVKIVFWSVPVVAAAGVKALPPWWLILGAVPLSMLGTTLGGMVLQRMSDVNFKRWMRYIVTAIGAVMLMKAAGWL
;
A
#
# COMPACT_ATOMS: atom_id res chain seq x y z
N ILE A 1 -3.05 22.47 -11.08
CA ILE A 1 -2.46 21.62 -10.01
C ILE A 1 -3.40 21.75 -8.82
N ALA A 2 -4.00 20.66 -8.35
CA ALA A 2 -4.94 20.71 -7.23
C ALA A 2 -4.22 21.13 -5.93
N ASP A 3 -4.84 21.98 -5.12
CA ASP A 3 -4.32 22.44 -3.82
C ASP A 3 -4.63 21.41 -2.73
N LEU A 4 -3.89 20.30 -2.77
CA LEU A 4 -4.00 19.18 -1.83
C LEU A 4 -3.04 19.37 -0.65
N ASP A 5 -3.60 19.35 0.56
CA ASP A 5 -2.89 19.55 1.82
C ASP A 5 -3.55 18.73 2.94
N ILE A 6 -2.78 17.79 3.51
CA ILE A 6 -3.24 16.92 4.59
C ILE A 6 -3.54 17.67 5.90
N GLN A 7 -3.08 18.91 6.06
CA GLN A 7 -3.34 19.70 7.26
C GLN A 7 -4.77 20.25 7.29
N LYS A 8 -5.49 20.24 6.15
CA LYS A 8 -6.90 20.63 6.05
C LYS A 8 -7.80 19.44 6.42
N PRO A 9 -8.61 19.50 7.51
CA PRO A 9 -9.35 18.34 8.02
C PRO A 9 -10.23 17.61 6.99
N TRP A 10 -11.00 18.36 6.19
CA TRP A 10 -11.84 17.77 5.14
C TRP A 10 -11.04 17.04 4.07
N GLN A 11 -9.88 17.56 3.69
CA GLN A 11 -9.01 16.90 2.73
C GLN A 11 -8.34 15.67 3.33
N ALA A 12 -8.01 15.69 4.63
CA ALA A 12 -7.46 14.55 5.34
C ALA A 12 -8.45 13.39 5.45
N GLU A 13 -9.71 13.67 5.79
CA GLU A 13 -10.77 12.68 5.85
C GLU A 13 -11.07 12.09 4.46
N GLY A 14 -11.21 12.95 3.44
CA GLY A 14 -11.41 12.53 2.06
C GLY A 14 -10.23 11.71 1.52
N ALA A 15 -9.00 12.13 1.80
CA ALA A 15 -7.79 11.38 1.46
C ALA A 15 -7.80 10.01 2.14
N GLY A 16 -8.07 9.96 3.45
CA GLY A 16 -8.14 8.73 4.23
C GLY A 16 -9.16 7.76 3.64
N PHE A 17 -10.36 8.24 3.30
CA PHE A 17 -11.39 7.41 2.69
C PHE A 17 -10.96 6.84 1.34
N VAL A 18 -10.48 7.68 0.41
CA VAL A 18 -10.10 7.23 -0.94
C VAL A 18 -8.88 6.31 -0.89
N VAL A 19 -7.87 6.64 -0.09
CA VAL A 19 -6.67 5.81 0.11
C VAL A 19 -7.06 4.47 0.73
N GLN A 20 -7.95 4.44 1.72
CA GLN A 20 -8.44 3.20 2.32
C GLN A 20 -9.21 2.34 1.32
N ALA A 21 -10.11 2.94 0.53
CA ALA A 21 -10.89 2.24 -0.47
C ALA A 21 -9.97 1.56 -1.50
N LEU A 22 -9.01 2.30 -2.06
CA LEU A 22 -8.04 1.77 -3.02
C LEU A 22 -7.09 0.74 -2.40
N ASN A 23 -6.64 0.96 -1.16
CA ASN A 23 -5.81 -0.02 -0.45
C ASN A 23 -6.52 -1.38 -0.32
N THR A 24 -7.81 -1.34 -0.01
CA THR A 24 -8.62 -2.54 0.27
C THR A 24 -8.98 -3.27 -1.03
N THR A 25 -9.40 -2.55 -2.07
CA THR A 25 -9.91 -3.13 -3.33
C THR A 25 -8.84 -3.33 -4.40
N ALA A 26 -8.01 -2.32 -4.66
CA ALA A 26 -7.01 -2.31 -5.72
C ALA A 26 -5.60 -2.68 -5.22
N GLY A 27 -5.37 -2.66 -3.90
CA GLY A 27 -4.07 -2.97 -3.31
C GLY A 27 -3.01 -1.88 -3.50
N VAL A 28 -3.40 -0.67 -3.91
CA VAL A 28 -2.50 0.47 -4.14
C VAL A 28 -2.97 1.66 -3.30
N ALA A 29 -2.05 2.29 -2.56
CA ALA A 29 -2.38 3.37 -1.62
C ALA A 29 -1.31 4.48 -1.56
N GLY A 30 -0.03 4.07 -1.54
CA GLY A 30 1.11 4.97 -1.31
C GLY A 30 1.20 6.19 -2.23
N PRO A 31 1.21 6.02 -3.57
CA PRO A 31 1.40 7.14 -4.49
C PRO A 31 0.29 8.21 -4.42
N LEU A 32 -0.93 7.79 -4.08
CA LEU A 32 -2.04 8.72 -3.89
C LEU A 32 -1.92 9.47 -2.57
N LEU A 33 -1.65 8.76 -1.48
CA LEU A 33 -1.42 9.36 -0.17
C LEU A 33 -0.28 10.38 -0.24
N ASP A 34 0.79 10.07 -0.97
CA ASP A 34 1.94 10.95 -1.16
C ASP A 34 1.57 12.33 -1.74
N GLN A 35 0.54 12.43 -2.57
CA GLN A 35 0.12 13.71 -3.17
C GLN A 35 -0.39 14.70 -2.11
N PHE A 36 -1.03 14.22 -1.05
CA PHE A 36 -1.52 15.06 0.05
C PHE A 36 -0.40 15.58 0.95
N PHE A 37 0.81 15.03 0.84
CA PHE A 37 1.99 15.43 1.61
C PHE A 37 2.97 16.33 0.84
N VAL A 38 2.74 16.59 -0.46
CA VAL A 38 3.70 17.36 -1.29
C VAL A 38 3.79 18.83 -0.89
N ARG A 39 2.70 19.42 -0.37
CA ARG A 39 2.57 20.86 -0.11
C ARG A 39 2.44 21.22 1.37
N THR A 40 2.73 20.29 2.27
CA THR A 40 2.52 20.49 3.71
C THR A 40 3.76 21.11 4.34
N ASP A 41 3.58 21.88 5.40
CA ASP A 41 4.68 22.45 6.20
C ASP A 41 5.23 21.44 7.23
N MET A 42 4.87 20.16 7.10
CA MET A 42 5.29 19.12 8.04
C MET A 42 6.77 18.76 7.86
N THR A 43 7.44 18.49 8.98
CA THR A 43 8.81 17.96 8.93
C THR A 43 8.83 16.56 8.31
N ARG A 44 9.94 16.18 7.69
CA ARG A 44 10.13 14.85 7.08
C ARG A 44 9.80 13.70 8.04
N HIS A 45 10.12 13.84 9.34
CA HIS A 45 9.87 12.82 10.35
C HIS A 45 8.37 12.72 10.66
N ALA A 46 7.67 13.86 10.74
CA ALA A 46 6.22 13.87 10.90
C ALA A 46 5.53 13.23 9.69
N ILE A 47 5.94 13.55 8.46
CA ILE A 47 5.38 12.95 7.24
C ILE A 47 5.55 11.43 7.25
N VAL A 48 6.76 10.94 7.53
CA VAL A 48 7.04 9.49 7.59
C VAL A 48 6.23 8.81 8.70
N ALA A 49 6.15 9.41 9.88
CA ALA A 49 5.36 8.87 10.99
C ALA A 49 3.87 8.79 10.64
N THR A 50 3.28 9.84 10.06
CA THR A 50 1.87 9.85 9.67
C THR A 50 1.59 8.83 8.57
N LYS A 51 2.46 8.70 7.56
CA LYS A 51 2.34 7.68 6.52
C LYS A 51 2.44 6.26 7.08
N ALA A 52 3.32 6.04 8.05
CA ALA A 52 3.45 4.73 8.70
C ALA A 52 2.18 4.37 9.49
N VAL A 53 1.66 5.29 10.30
CA VAL A 53 0.43 5.06 11.08
C VAL A 53 -0.77 4.81 10.17
N THR A 54 -0.97 5.65 9.15
CA THR A 54 -2.06 5.48 8.18
C THR A 54 -1.96 4.14 7.46
N GLN A 55 -0.76 3.69 7.07
CA GLN A 55 -0.60 2.37 6.46
C GLN A 55 -0.85 1.20 7.43
N VAL A 56 -0.42 1.29 8.68
CA VAL A 56 -0.73 0.26 9.69
C VAL A 56 -2.24 0.13 9.86
N LEU A 57 -2.96 1.24 10.00
CA LEU A 57 -4.42 1.23 10.07
C LEU A 57 -5.05 0.66 8.80
N ALA A 58 -4.56 1.04 7.62
CA ALA A 58 -5.11 0.57 6.37
C ALA A 58 -4.93 -0.93 6.15
N HIS A 59 -3.78 -1.47 6.53
CA HIS A 59 -3.53 -2.92 6.53
C HIS A 59 -4.36 -3.65 7.58
N PHE A 60 -4.56 -3.07 8.77
CA PHE A 60 -5.41 -3.65 9.79
C PHE A 60 -6.86 -3.79 9.30
N VAL A 61 -7.43 -2.72 8.71
CA VAL A 61 -8.75 -2.76 8.09
C VAL A 61 -8.81 -3.84 7.01
N LYS A 62 -7.78 -3.96 6.17
CA LYS A 62 -7.71 -4.98 5.11
C LYS A 62 -7.74 -6.41 5.67
N ILE A 63 -7.04 -6.67 6.78
CA ILE A 63 -7.06 -7.98 7.45
C ILE A 63 -8.49 -8.28 7.92
N VAL A 64 -9.14 -7.36 8.62
CA VAL A 64 -10.51 -7.56 9.11
C VAL A 64 -11.48 -7.75 7.95
N PHE A 65 -11.42 -6.87 6.95
CA PHE A 65 -12.32 -6.85 5.80
C PHE A 65 -12.30 -8.19 5.04
N TRP A 66 -11.11 -8.76 4.79
CA TRP A 66 -11.01 -10.03 4.07
C TRP A 66 -11.17 -11.26 4.96
N SER A 67 -10.80 -11.19 6.25
CA SER A 67 -10.87 -12.35 7.15
C SER A 67 -12.28 -12.60 7.69
N VAL A 68 -13.05 -11.55 7.99
CA VAL A 68 -14.40 -11.69 8.58
C VAL A 68 -15.34 -12.50 7.70
N PRO A 69 -15.50 -12.22 6.38
CA PRO A 69 -16.36 -13.02 5.51
C PRO A 69 -15.91 -14.47 5.40
N VAL A 70 -14.59 -14.71 5.35
CA VAL A 70 -14.01 -16.06 5.28
C VAL A 70 -14.33 -16.85 6.55
N VAL A 71 -14.14 -16.24 7.72
CA VAL A 71 -14.45 -16.88 9.00
C VAL A 71 -15.95 -17.12 9.14
N ALA A 72 -16.79 -16.18 8.72
CA ALA A 72 -18.25 -16.33 8.77
C ALA A 72 -18.76 -17.46 7.87
N ALA A 73 -18.17 -17.62 6.68
CA ALA A 73 -18.59 -18.62 5.70
C ALA A 73 -17.98 -20.02 5.92
N ALA A 74 -16.71 -20.08 6.35
CA ALA A 74 -15.92 -21.32 6.36
C ALA A 74 -15.23 -21.62 7.71
N GLY A 75 -15.43 -20.76 8.72
CA GLY A 75 -14.84 -20.90 10.04
C GLY A 75 -13.36 -20.53 10.12
N VAL A 76 -12.83 -20.48 11.35
CA VAL A 76 -11.44 -20.06 11.62
C VAL A 76 -10.40 -21.01 10.98
N LYS A 77 -10.75 -22.28 10.77
CA LYS A 77 -9.86 -23.27 10.13
C LYS A 77 -9.58 -22.97 8.65
N ALA A 78 -10.38 -22.12 8.01
CA ALA A 78 -10.15 -21.66 6.64
C ALA A 78 -9.07 -20.56 6.56
N LEU A 79 -8.67 -19.96 7.68
CA LEU A 79 -7.55 -19.03 7.72
C LEU A 79 -6.22 -19.77 7.56
N PRO A 80 -5.18 -19.10 7.01
CA PRO A 80 -3.84 -19.65 6.98
C PRO A 80 -3.37 -20.08 8.37
N PRO A 81 -2.65 -21.22 8.50
CA PRO A 81 -2.10 -21.64 9.77
C PRO A 81 -1.14 -20.59 10.36
N TRP A 82 -1.15 -20.44 11.68
CA TRP A 82 -0.41 -19.40 12.41
C TRP A 82 1.10 -19.38 12.10
N TRP A 83 1.71 -20.53 11.83
CA TRP A 83 3.13 -20.62 11.49
C TRP A 83 3.46 -19.94 10.15
N LEU A 84 2.52 -19.88 9.19
CA LEU A 84 2.70 -19.10 7.96
C LEU A 84 2.76 -17.61 8.27
N ILE A 85 1.91 -17.14 9.19
CA ILE A 85 1.92 -15.74 9.62
C ILE A 85 3.26 -15.42 10.29
N LEU A 86 3.71 -16.28 11.21
CA LEU A 86 5.01 -16.10 11.86
C LEU A 86 6.19 -16.14 10.89
N GLY A 87 6.13 -16.93 9.82
CA GLY A 87 7.15 -16.92 8.77
C GLY A 87 7.04 -15.70 7.85
N ALA A 88 5.82 -15.26 7.53
CA ALA A 88 5.57 -14.13 6.65
C ALA A 88 6.05 -12.79 7.23
N VAL A 89 5.94 -12.60 8.55
CA VAL A 89 6.39 -11.37 9.23
C VAL A 89 7.89 -11.08 8.99
N PRO A 90 8.84 -11.96 9.36
CA PRO A 90 10.27 -11.71 9.14
C PRO A 90 10.63 -11.69 7.65
N LEU A 91 9.97 -12.50 6.81
CA LEU A 91 10.19 -12.45 5.35
C LEU A 91 9.76 -11.10 4.76
N SER A 92 8.64 -10.55 5.21
CA SER A 92 8.15 -9.22 4.80
C SER A 92 9.09 -8.10 5.27
N MET A 93 9.56 -8.19 6.52
CA MET A 93 10.56 -7.25 7.05
C MET A 93 11.86 -7.32 6.24
N LEU A 94 12.37 -8.53 5.99
CA LEU A 94 13.58 -8.75 5.19
C LEU A 94 13.43 -8.19 3.78
N GLY A 95 12.30 -8.45 3.11
CA GLY A 95 12.01 -7.91 1.79
C GLY A 95 11.99 -6.37 1.78
N THR A 96 11.41 -5.76 2.82
CA THR A 96 11.38 -4.29 2.98
C THR A 96 12.78 -3.73 3.20
N THR A 97 13.60 -4.37 4.04
CA THR A 97 14.98 -3.96 4.30
C THR A 97 15.84 -4.09 3.04
N LEU A 98 15.81 -5.23 2.36
CA LEU A 98 16.55 -5.46 1.12
C LEU A 98 16.10 -4.50 0.02
N GLY A 99 14.80 -4.26 -0.12
CA GLY A 99 14.26 -3.27 -1.04
C GLY A 99 14.78 -1.86 -0.76
N GLY A 100 14.82 -1.46 0.52
CA GLY A 100 15.41 -0.18 0.95
C GLY A 100 16.90 -0.07 0.61
N MET A 101 17.67 -1.14 0.81
CA MET A 101 19.09 -1.20 0.45
C MET A 101 19.33 -1.09 -1.06
N VAL A 102 18.45 -1.67 -1.88
CA VAL A 102 18.50 -1.53 -3.34
C VAL A 102 18.13 -0.09 -3.73
N LEU A 103 17.06 0.45 -3.17
CA LEU A 103 16.57 1.80 -3.46
C LEU A 103 17.64 2.86 -3.20
N GLN A 104 18.39 2.75 -2.09
CA GLN A 104 19.48 3.67 -1.75
C GLN A 104 20.63 3.68 -2.78
N ARG A 105 20.76 2.63 -3.60
CA ARG A 105 21.77 2.52 -4.66
C ARG A 105 21.25 2.96 -6.03
N MET A 106 19.98 3.30 -6.14
CA MET A 106 19.37 3.72 -7.41
C MET A 106 19.42 5.24 -7.56
N SER A 107 19.67 5.70 -8.79
CA SER A 107 19.43 7.11 -9.14
C SER A 107 17.94 7.38 -9.34
N ASP A 108 17.51 8.62 -9.15
CA ASP A 108 16.11 9.05 -9.35
C ASP A 108 15.58 8.70 -10.76
N VAL A 109 16.44 8.83 -11.77
CA VAL A 109 16.10 8.51 -13.17
C VAL A 109 15.83 7.01 -13.34
N ASN A 110 16.69 6.17 -12.76
CA ASN A 110 16.54 4.72 -12.82
C ASN A 110 15.32 4.27 -12.02
N PHE A 111 15.10 4.84 -10.83
CA PHE A 111 13.92 4.55 -10.02
C PHE A 111 12.62 4.82 -10.79
N LYS A 112 12.46 6.01 -11.36
CA LYS A 112 11.26 6.37 -12.14
C LYS A 112 11.08 5.48 -13.38
N ARG A 113 12.18 5.08 -14.03
CA ARG A 113 12.16 4.18 -15.18
C ARG A 113 11.69 2.77 -14.81
N TRP A 114 12.28 2.17 -13.77
CA TRP A 114 11.92 0.84 -13.29
C TRP A 114 10.48 0.79 -12.79
N MET A 115 10.07 1.79 -12.00
CA MET A 115 8.70 1.91 -11.50
C MET A 115 7.68 1.91 -12.66
N ARG A 116 7.94 2.69 -13.72
CA ARG A 116 7.09 2.70 -14.92
C ARG A 116 6.97 1.31 -15.54
N TYR A 117 8.09 0.64 -15.81
CA TYR A 117 8.07 -0.67 -16.47
C TYR A 117 7.37 -1.74 -15.63
N ILE A 118 7.66 -1.80 -14.32
CA ILE A 118 7.06 -2.79 -13.42
C ILE A 118 5.54 -2.59 -13.35
N VAL A 119 5.07 -1.36 -13.13
CA VAL A 119 3.64 -1.06 -13.05
C VAL A 119 2.94 -1.36 -14.38
N THR A 120 3.54 -0.98 -15.52
CA THR A 120 2.98 -1.30 -16.84
C THR A 120 2.91 -2.80 -17.09
N ALA A 121 3.95 -3.55 -16.73
CA ALA A 121 3.98 -5.01 -16.91
C ALA A 121 2.92 -5.71 -16.05
N ILE A 122 2.82 -5.34 -14.76
CA ILE A 122 1.78 -5.89 -13.87
C ILE A 122 0.38 -5.54 -14.39
N GLY A 123 0.16 -4.28 -14.79
CA GLY A 123 -1.11 -3.85 -15.38
C GLY A 123 -1.47 -4.64 -16.64
N ALA A 124 -0.52 -4.86 -17.54
CA ALA A 124 -0.72 -5.67 -18.73
C ALA A 124 -1.09 -7.13 -18.37
N VAL A 125 -0.38 -7.75 -17.42
CA VAL A 125 -0.71 -9.11 -16.95
C VAL A 125 -2.12 -9.18 -16.36
N MET A 126 -2.51 -8.20 -15.55
CA MET A 126 -3.86 -8.17 -14.98
C MET A 126 -4.94 -7.99 -16.05
N LEU A 127 -4.69 -7.17 -17.08
CA LEU A 127 -5.60 -7.00 -18.22
C LEU A 127 -5.71 -8.29 -19.05
N MET A 128 -4.60 -8.98 -19.31
CA MET A 128 -4.60 -10.27 -20.01
C MET A 128 -5.39 -11.33 -19.23
N LYS A 129 -5.20 -11.39 -17.90
CA LYS A 129 -5.97 -12.28 -17.03
C LYS A 129 -7.47 -11.94 -17.04
N ALA A 130 -7.82 -10.65 -17.00
CA ALA A 130 -9.20 -10.20 -17.10
C ALA A 130 -9.84 -10.50 -18.46
N ALA A 131 -9.06 -10.48 -19.54
CA ALA A 131 -9.48 -10.86 -20.89
C ALA A 131 -9.53 -12.39 -21.10
N GLY A 132 -9.11 -13.20 -20.12
CA GLY A 132 -9.06 -14.65 -20.22
C GLY A 132 -7.93 -15.20 -21.08
N TRP A 133 -6.90 -14.40 -21.36
CA TRP A 133 -5.71 -14.83 -22.12
C TRP A 133 -4.64 -15.52 -21.24
N LEU A 134 -4.79 -15.43 -19.91
CA LEU A 134 -3.97 -16.05 -18.86
C LEU A 134 -4.90 -16.57 -17.75
#